data_AF-A0AB94ISB6-F1
#
_entry.id   AF-A0AB94ISB6-F1
#
_cell.length_a   1.000
_cell.length_b   1.000
_cell.length_c   1.000
_cell.angle_alpha   90.00
_cell.angle_beta   90.00
_cell.angle_gamma   90.00
#
_symmetry.space_group_name_H-M   'P 1'
#
loop_
_entity.id
_entity.type
_entity.pdbx_description
1 polymer ?
#
loop_
_entity_poly.entity_id
_entity_poly.type
_entity_poly.pdbx_seq_one_letter_code
_entity_poly.pdbx_strand_id
1 'polypeptide(L)'
;MLNQIDSPLQEQEILYPFLCIALGGNSYLHPTIDDFYRKNEWEYYEAYQRSEWNGNPLFSMYSTKSEEKIRQVAGILEWCCQNQQFHQLDQLIKKGYKYVYQYLQHHTEIDLEHFIRSFAKRQKNKMVKEIDLIYQNIVLWYLSDRQNKPINKRNIAWKSFHKVLFSSFNENNMQKALFSKSTIEQNREEINQLYEKYDIPKNHRFDSLGYFIEYLISANIKRMYEANPNCSTDTAEHQVFQNSPCKYIGALGGWLKTLKIHELDATEQIPLSKTDLDMVLLGVLYAKKYNYINKEEQDLFFITCLYLKCLGSHFLETKQLFLDQSKQDYYLEMKTKESQLKDQEEDLIRRQQSWQFTNRRQQKEIEGLTEELREAQSRIRLLEEKIERMEDYSDEVHALRNYVYSEEHEEPIADKQPSFINMKEFIESKRIVIFGGFPNWRQKLKDLLETIEFVDADEMNRDISKVQRADAVFINTTVFGHAFYRKIMKELNKSETPLFYLKGKSNIESTTLEIYKCLTQ
;
A
#
# COMPACT_ATOMS: atom_id res chain seq x y z
N MET A 1 32.52 -45.63 -18.08
CA MET A 1 33.35 -44.49 -18.54
C MET A 1 33.69 -43.64 -17.32
N LEU A 2 34.80 -43.93 -16.65
CA LEU A 2 35.33 -43.16 -15.52
C LEU A 2 36.69 -42.63 -15.94
N ASN A 3 36.73 -41.63 -16.82
CA ASN A 3 37.97 -40.98 -17.19
C ASN A 3 37.91 -39.49 -16.77
N GLN A 4 38.82 -39.19 -15.85
CA GLN A 4 39.60 -37.94 -15.70
C GLN A 4 38.84 -36.61 -15.83
N ILE A 5 38.65 -35.98 -14.67
CA ILE A 5 38.25 -34.59 -14.50
C ILE A 5 39.56 -33.81 -14.34
N ASP A 6 40.00 -33.14 -15.40
CA ASP A 6 41.25 -32.33 -15.40
C ASP A 6 40.98 -30.83 -15.57
N SER A 7 39.75 -30.36 -15.34
CA SER A 7 39.38 -28.94 -15.48
C SER A 7 38.97 -28.31 -14.13
N PRO A 8 39.64 -27.23 -13.68
CA PRO A 8 39.22 -26.44 -12.52
C PRO A 8 37.79 -25.87 -12.62
N LEU A 9 37.29 -25.64 -13.84
CA LEU A 9 35.92 -25.17 -14.07
C LEU A 9 34.87 -26.21 -13.66
N GLN A 10 35.15 -27.51 -13.86
CA GLN A 10 34.25 -28.59 -13.44
C GLN A 10 34.22 -28.78 -11.91
N GLU A 11 35.27 -28.40 -11.19
CA GLU A 11 35.28 -28.47 -9.72
C GLU A 11 34.35 -27.40 -9.11
N GLN A 12 34.33 -26.18 -9.68
CA GLN A 12 33.44 -25.10 -9.23
C GLN A 12 31.96 -25.35 -9.57
N GLU A 13 31.67 -25.90 -10.76
CA GLU A 13 30.33 -26.33 -11.18
C GLU A 13 29.70 -27.33 -10.19
N ILE A 14 30.52 -28.15 -9.54
CA ILE A 14 30.09 -29.15 -8.55
C ILE A 14 30.00 -28.52 -7.16
N LEU A 15 30.99 -27.72 -6.76
CA LEU A 15 31.13 -27.22 -5.40
C LEU A 15 29.94 -26.35 -4.94
N TYR A 16 29.48 -25.41 -5.76
CA TYR A 16 28.45 -24.47 -5.34
C TYR A 16 27.07 -25.12 -5.15
N PRO A 17 26.56 -25.97 -6.06
CA PRO A 17 25.33 -26.73 -5.81
C PRO A 17 25.40 -27.55 -4.52
N PHE A 18 26.53 -28.23 -4.27
CA PHE A 18 26.71 -29.00 -3.04
C PHE A 18 26.83 -28.11 -1.80
N LEU A 19 27.40 -26.90 -1.89
CA LEU A 19 27.39 -25.94 -0.79
C LEU A 19 25.96 -25.53 -0.43
N CYS A 20 25.13 -25.22 -1.42
CA CYS A 20 23.71 -24.91 -1.21
C CYS A 20 23.00 -26.06 -0.52
N ILE A 21 23.28 -27.30 -0.94
CA ILE A 21 22.79 -28.54 -0.30
C ILE A 21 23.27 -28.66 1.14
N ALA A 22 24.56 -28.43 1.42
CA ALA A 22 25.09 -28.57 2.77
C ALA A 22 24.49 -27.53 3.73
N LEU A 23 24.34 -26.28 3.31
CA LEU A 23 23.76 -25.24 4.14
C LEU A 23 22.24 -25.41 4.27
N GLY A 24 21.53 -25.59 3.16
CA GLY A 24 20.06 -25.72 3.13
C GLY A 24 19.54 -27.06 3.68
N GLY A 25 20.30 -28.14 3.52
CA GLY A 25 19.98 -29.46 4.06
C GLY A 25 20.21 -29.58 5.58
N ASN A 26 20.96 -28.65 6.18
CA ASN A 26 21.17 -28.63 7.62
C ASN A 26 19.98 -27.97 8.33
N SER A 27 19.10 -28.78 8.92
CA SER A 27 17.89 -28.29 9.60
C SER A 27 18.16 -27.33 10.76
N TYR A 28 19.35 -27.36 11.37
CA TYR A 28 19.74 -26.41 12.41
C TYR A 28 19.87 -24.97 11.87
N LEU A 29 20.18 -24.82 10.58
CA LEU A 29 20.31 -23.52 9.92
C LEU A 29 18.99 -22.93 9.42
N HIS A 30 17.93 -23.74 9.29
CA HIS A 30 16.66 -23.32 8.68
C HIS A 30 16.11 -21.99 9.23
N PRO A 31 16.02 -21.77 10.57
CA PRO A 31 15.52 -20.50 11.08
C PRO A 31 16.38 -19.30 10.67
N THR A 32 17.70 -19.49 10.59
CA THR A 32 18.64 -18.41 10.21
C THR A 32 18.62 -18.13 8.72
N ILE A 33 18.44 -19.17 7.90
CA ILE A 33 18.21 -19.03 6.47
C ILE A 33 16.94 -18.22 6.24
N ASP A 34 15.85 -18.56 6.94
CA ASP A 34 14.58 -17.82 6.85
C ASP A 34 14.73 -16.35 7.27
N ASP A 35 15.42 -16.08 8.39
CA ASP A 35 15.66 -14.71 8.85
C ASP A 35 16.50 -13.88 7.88
N PHE A 36 17.50 -14.48 7.24
CA PHE A 36 18.31 -13.79 6.24
C PHE A 36 17.53 -13.59 4.95
N TYR A 37 16.83 -14.63 4.49
CA TYR A 37 16.10 -14.60 3.25
C TYR A 37 15.01 -13.53 3.29
N ARG A 38 14.23 -13.43 4.38
CA ARG A 38 13.17 -12.42 4.55
C ARG A 38 13.65 -10.97 4.44
N LYS A 39 14.92 -10.66 4.75
CA LYS A 39 15.43 -9.29 4.71
C LYS A 39 15.54 -8.75 3.28
N ASN A 40 15.97 -9.59 2.34
CA ASN A 40 16.14 -9.24 0.92
C ASN A 40 15.47 -10.30 0.03
N GLU A 41 14.26 -10.72 0.41
CA GLU A 41 13.57 -11.90 -0.15
C GLU A 41 13.51 -11.88 -1.68
N TRP A 42 13.15 -10.74 -2.25
CA TRP A 42 12.97 -10.59 -3.69
C TRP A 42 14.28 -10.56 -4.47
N GLU A 43 15.31 -9.94 -3.91
CA GLU A 43 16.62 -9.92 -4.56
C GLU A 43 17.23 -11.32 -4.58
N TYR A 44 17.11 -12.07 -3.48
CA TYR A 44 17.58 -13.46 -3.44
C TYR A 44 16.74 -14.38 -4.33
N TYR A 45 15.42 -14.19 -4.35
CA TYR A 45 14.53 -14.94 -5.23
C TYR A 45 14.89 -14.69 -6.69
N GLU A 46 15.04 -13.43 -7.09
CA GLU A 46 15.39 -13.06 -8.46
C GLU A 46 16.78 -13.54 -8.86
N ALA A 47 17.76 -13.45 -7.95
CA ALA A 47 19.09 -14.01 -8.15
C ALA A 47 19.02 -15.53 -8.40
N TYR A 48 18.25 -16.27 -7.59
CA TYR A 48 18.03 -17.70 -7.83
C TYR A 48 17.37 -17.97 -9.18
N GLN A 49 16.31 -17.23 -9.54
CA GLN A 49 15.59 -17.43 -10.80
C GLN A 49 16.46 -17.20 -12.04
N ARG A 50 17.41 -16.27 -11.96
CA ARG A 50 18.38 -15.95 -13.03
C ARG A 50 19.62 -16.84 -13.01
N SER A 51 19.85 -17.58 -11.92
CA SER A 51 21.01 -18.46 -11.78
C SER A 51 20.90 -19.71 -12.67
N GLU A 52 22.05 -20.30 -13.00
CA GLU A 52 22.12 -21.60 -13.68
C GLU A 52 21.56 -22.77 -12.83
N TRP A 53 21.27 -22.52 -11.55
CA TRP A 53 20.74 -23.52 -10.62
C TRP A 53 19.22 -23.56 -10.57
N ASN A 54 18.53 -22.65 -11.28
CA ASN A 54 17.09 -22.71 -11.39
C ASN A 54 16.67 -24.02 -12.09
N GLY A 55 15.78 -24.77 -11.44
CA GLY A 55 15.35 -26.09 -11.93
C GLY A 55 16.44 -27.17 -11.87
N ASN A 56 17.52 -26.96 -11.09
CA ASN A 56 18.60 -27.94 -10.97
C ASN A 56 18.06 -29.28 -10.43
N PRO A 57 18.16 -30.39 -11.20
CA PRO A 57 17.62 -31.68 -10.78
C PRO A 57 18.27 -32.27 -9.52
N LEU A 58 19.47 -31.82 -9.15
CA LEU A 58 20.12 -32.25 -7.91
C LEU A 58 19.37 -31.73 -6.68
N PHE A 59 18.81 -30.51 -6.76
CA PHE A 59 18.02 -29.95 -5.65
C PHE A 59 16.68 -30.67 -5.49
N SER A 60 16.09 -31.10 -6.61
CA SER A 60 14.78 -31.77 -6.62
C SER A 60 14.77 -33.17 -5.99
N MET A 61 15.95 -33.76 -5.77
CA MET A 61 16.10 -35.04 -5.05
C MET A 61 15.88 -34.92 -3.54
N TYR A 62 15.93 -33.71 -2.98
CA TYR A 62 15.78 -33.49 -1.54
C TYR A 62 14.29 -33.37 -1.15
N SER A 63 13.98 -33.53 0.15
CA SER A 63 12.63 -33.33 0.64
C SER A 63 12.16 -31.89 0.40
N THR A 64 10.85 -31.67 0.24
CA THR A 64 10.25 -30.35 -0.06
C THR A 64 10.77 -29.25 0.87
N LYS A 65 10.81 -29.53 2.18
CA LYS A 65 11.32 -28.59 3.19
C LYS A 65 12.81 -28.26 2.97
N SER A 66 13.63 -29.26 2.67
CA SER A 66 15.08 -29.05 2.49
C SER A 66 15.35 -28.33 1.18
N GLU A 67 14.68 -28.73 0.09
CA GLU A 67 14.82 -28.08 -1.20
C GLU A 67 14.45 -26.61 -1.14
N GLU A 68 13.38 -26.24 -0.43
CA GLU A 68 13.05 -24.83 -0.23
C GLU A 68 14.25 -24.05 0.33
N LYS A 69 14.90 -24.58 1.37
CA LYS A 69 16.06 -23.93 1.99
C LYS A 69 17.29 -23.98 1.10
N ILE A 70 17.47 -25.03 0.31
CA ILE A 70 18.55 -25.14 -0.68
C ILE A 70 18.39 -24.06 -1.75
N ARG A 71 17.17 -23.86 -2.28
CA ARG A 71 16.87 -22.79 -3.25
C ARG A 71 17.06 -21.40 -2.65
N GLN A 72 16.66 -21.19 -1.39
CA GLN A 72 16.92 -19.93 -0.68
C GLN A 72 18.42 -19.65 -0.52
N VAL A 73 19.20 -20.66 -0.09
CA VAL A 73 20.66 -20.53 0.00
C VAL A 73 21.28 -20.30 -1.37
N ALA A 74 20.78 -20.96 -2.42
CA ALA A 74 21.22 -20.75 -3.79
C ALA A 74 21.01 -19.29 -4.23
N GLY A 75 19.85 -18.71 -3.93
CA GLY A 75 19.57 -17.29 -4.17
C GLY A 75 20.48 -16.35 -3.37
N ILE A 76 20.73 -16.66 -2.09
CA ILE A 76 21.67 -15.91 -1.25
C ILE A 76 23.09 -15.98 -1.84
N LEU A 77 23.56 -17.18 -2.19
CA LEU A 77 24.90 -17.40 -2.73
C LEU A 77 25.10 -16.67 -4.06
N GLU A 78 24.14 -16.78 -4.97
CA GLU A 78 24.18 -16.09 -6.27
C GLU A 78 24.22 -14.58 -6.07
N TRP A 79 23.36 -14.03 -5.22
CA TRP A 79 23.36 -12.61 -4.89
C TRP A 79 24.68 -12.17 -4.23
N CYS A 80 25.25 -12.98 -3.33
CA CYS A 80 26.55 -12.70 -2.71
C CYS A 80 27.67 -12.63 -3.76
N CYS A 81 27.67 -13.52 -4.76
CA CYS A 81 28.63 -13.53 -5.86
C CYS A 81 28.49 -12.27 -6.72
N GLN A 82 27.27 -11.88 -7.08
CA GLN A 82 26.99 -10.69 -7.90
C GLN A 82 27.39 -9.38 -7.20
N ASN A 83 27.15 -9.28 -5.89
CA ASN A 83 27.37 -8.05 -5.13
C ASN A 83 28.71 -8.04 -4.35
N GLN A 84 29.49 -9.12 -4.41
CA GLN A 84 30.72 -9.32 -3.64
C GLN A 84 30.54 -9.19 -2.12
N GLN A 85 29.35 -9.51 -1.59
CA GLN A 85 29.01 -9.41 -0.16
C GLN A 85 28.73 -10.78 0.44
N PHE A 86 29.69 -11.35 1.16
CA PHE A 86 29.60 -12.73 1.69
C PHE A 86 29.22 -12.84 3.18
N HIS A 87 28.78 -11.74 3.80
CA HIS A 87 28.58 -11.67 5.24
C HIS A 87 27.53 -12.69 5.74
N GLN A 88 26.37 -12.76 5.09
CA GLN A 88 25.28 -13.67 5.43
C GLN A 88 25.72 -15.13 5.29
N LEU A 89 26.41 -15.46 4.19
CA LEU A 89 26.95 -16.79 3.93
C LEU A 89 27.97 -17.21 5.01
N ASP A 90 28.87 -16.29 5.38
CA ASP A 90 29.85 -16.51 6.44
C ASP A 90 29.19 -16.74 7.81
N GLN A 91 28.11 -16.03 8.11
CA GLN A 91 27.35 -16.24 9.34
C GLN A 91 26.69 -17.63 9.37
N LEU A 92 26.09 -18.08 8.26
CA LEU A 92 25.53 -19.43 8.15
C LEU A 92 26.60 -20.50 8.40
N ILE A 93 27.74 -20.36 7.73
CA ILE A 93 28.87 -21.28 7.87
C ILE A 93 29.40 -21.29 9.31
N LYS A 94 29.65 -20.13 9.91
CA LYS A 94 30.13 -20.05 11.31
C LYS A 94 29.15 -20.65 12.31
N LYS A 95 27.85 -20.51 12.07
CA LYS A 95 26.79 -21.06 12.93
C LYS A 95 26.66 -22.57 12.79
N GLY A 96 26.56 -23.10 11.58
CA GLY A 96 26.30 -24.52 11.33
C GLY A 96 27.55 -25.40 11.32
N TYR A 97 28.71 -24.81 11.00
CA TYR A 97 29.96 -25.51 10.70
C TYR A 97 31.14 -24.93 11.49
N LYS A 98 30.90 -24.59 12.77
CA LYS A 98 31.91 -24.02 13.67
C LYS A 98 33.18 -24.85 13.73
N TYR A 99 33.08 -26.18 13.69
CA TYR A 99 34.25 -27.05 13.70
C TYR A 99 35.09 -26.93 12.43
N VAL A 100 34.46 -26.91 11.26
CA VAL A 100 35.14 -26.68 9.98
C VAL A 100 35.91 -25.36 10.04
N TYR A 101 35.24 -24.28 10.48
CA TYR A 101 35.88 -22.97 10.58
C TYR A 101 37.10 -23.01 11.50
N GLN A 102 36.98 -23.63 12.68
CA GLN A 102 38.10 -23.81 13.61
C GLN A 102 39.22 -24.64 13.00
N TYR A 103 38.90 -25.77 12.37
CA TYR A 103 39.89 -26.65 11.77
C TYR A 103 40.70 -25.92 10.70
N LEU A 104 40.01 -25.18 9.82
CA LEU A 104 40.63 -24.41 8.76
C LEU A 104 41.62 -23.38 9.31
N GLN A 105 41.34 -22.71 10.44
CA GLN A 105 42.26 -21.72 11.01
C GLN A 105 43.58 -22.32 11.53
N HIS A 106 43.56 -23.57 12.01
CA HIS A 106 44.72 -24.21 12.63
C HIS A 106 45.59 -25.02 11.64
N HIS A 107 45.14 -25.17 10.39
CA HIS A 107 45.83 -25.98 9.39
C HIS A 107 46.16 -25.14 8.14
N THR A 108 47.40 -25.21 7.69
CA THR A 108 47.89 -24.56 6.46
C THR A 108 47.56 -25.39 5.23
N GLU A 109 47.67 -26.72 5.34
CA GLU A 109 47.23 -27.70 4.34
C GLU A 109 46.10 -28.56 4.93
N ILE A 110 45.09 -28.84 4.11
CA ILE A 110 43.88 -29.52 4.53
C ILE A 110 43.95 -30.99 4.16
N ASP A 111 44.01 -31.84 5.17
CA ASP A 111 43.87 -33.28 5.02
C ASP A 111 42.47 -33.74 5.46
N LEU A 112 41.69 -34.26 4.51
CA LEU A 112 40.30 -34.68 4.74
C LEU A 112 40.22 -35.90 5.68
N GLU A 113 41.18 -36.82 5.63
CA GLU A 113 41.19 -38.00 6.50
C GLU A 113 41.46 -37.59 7.95
N HIS A 114 42.42 -36.69 8.17
CA HIS A 114 42.68 -36.11 9.48
C HIS A 114 41.46 -35.31 10.00
N PHE A 115 40.80 -34.53 9.14
CA PHE A 115 39.60 -33.80 9.49
C PHE A 115 38.48 -34.73 9.97
N ILE A 116 38.15 -35.76 9.20
CA ILE A 116 37.09 -36.73 9.52
C ILE A 116 37.37 -37.41 10.86
N ARG A 117 38.61 -37.88 11.07
CA ARG A 117 39.03 -38.52 12.34
C ARG A 117 38.90 -37.55 13.52
N SER A 118 39.30 -36.30 13.33
CA SER A 118 39.27 -35.27 14.38
C SER A 118 37.84 -34.83 14.71
N PHE A 119 36.98 -34.72 13.69
CA PHE A 119 35.54 -34.46 13.87
C PHE A 119 34.86 -35.60 14.62
N ALA A 120 35.10 -36.85 14.22
CA ALA A 120 34.53 -38.04 14.87
C ALA A 120 34.92 -38.13 16.35
N LYS A 121 36.20 -37.88 16.70
CA LYS A 121 36.67 -37.85 18.09
C LYS A 121 35.90 -36.83 18.95
N ARG A 122 35.58 -35.66 18.38
CA ARG A 122 34.85 -34.59 19.08
C ARG A 122 33.39 -34.97 19.39
N GLN A 123 32.81 -35.91 18.66
CA GLN A 123 31.44 -36.37 18.88
C GLN A 123 31.29 -37.36 20.05
N LYS A 124 32.38 -37.65 20.79
CA LYS A 124 32.37 -38.41 22.06
C LYS A 124 31.52 -39.69 22.01
N ASN A 125 31.77 -40.54 21.02
CA ASN A 125 31.09 -41.83 20.79
C ASN A 125 29.62 -41.77 20.32
N LYS A 126 29.10 -40.60 19.95
CA LYS A 126 27.85 -40.56 19.16
C LYS A 126 28.14 -41.00 17.73
N MET A 127 27.29 -41.88 17.19
CA MET A 127 27.32 -42.22 15.77
C MET A 127 27.15 -40.92 14.96
N VAL A 128 28.13 -40.63 14.11
CA VAL A 128 28.07 -39.48 13.19
C VAL A 128 27.15 -39.86 12.03
N LYS A 129 26.13 -39.05 11.75
CA LYS A 129 25.30 -39.27 10.58
C LYS A 129 26.14 -39.02 9.33
N GLU A 130 26.04 -39.91 8.35
CA GLU A 130 26.80 -39.81 7.10
C GLU A 130 26.54 -38.49 6.38
N ILE A 131 25.27 -38.06 6.32
CA ILE A 131 24.88 -36.78 5.71
C ILE A 131 25.53 -35.58 6.41
N ASP A 132 25.64 -35.60 7.74
CA ASP A 132 26.30 -34.53 8.48
C ASP A 132 27.77 -34.47 8.11
N LEU A 133 28.46 -35.62 8.02
CA LEU A 133 29.86 -35.68 7.63
C LEU A 133 30.09 -35.16 6.21
N ILE A 134 29.23 -35.54 5.26
CA ILE A 134 29.26 -35.04 3.89
C ILE A 134 29.14 -33.52 3.87
N TYR A 135 28.18 -32.95 4.60
CA TYR A 135 28.00 -31.50 4.69
C TYR A 135 29.22 -30.80 5.30
N GLN A 136 29.81 -31.35 6.36
CA GLN A 136 31.05 -30.79 6.94
C GLN A 136 32.18 -30.78 5.91
N ASN A 137 32.34 -31.87 5.13
CA ASN A 137 33.38 -31.98 4.11
C ASN A 137 33.17 -31.01 2.94
N ILE A 138 31.91 -30.81 2.50
CA ILE A 138 31.57 -29.83 1.46
C ILE A 138 31.93 -28.41 1.92
N VAL A 139 31.53 -28.04 3.14
CA VAL A 139 31.83 -26.70 3.68
C VAL A 139 33.33 -26.50 3.89
N LEU A 140 34.05 -27.56 4.29
CA LEU A 140 35.51 -27.52 4.38
C LEU A 140 36.15 -27.31 3.01
N TRP A 141 35.69 -28.03 1.99
CA TRP A 141 36.17 -27.87 0.61
C TRP A 141 35.92 -26.44 0.12
N TYR A 142 34.70 -25.93 0.28
CA TYR A 142 34.34 -24.55 -0.11
C TYR A 142 35.23 -23.50 0.56
N LEU A 143 35.41 -23.58 1.88
CA LEU A 143 36.23 -22.59 2.59
C LEU A 143 37.73 -22.71 2.24
N SER A 144 38.20 -23.92 1.93
CA SER A 144 39.59 -24.14 1.52
C SER A 144 39.85 -23.53 0.16
N ASP A 145 38.94 -23.73 -0.81
CA ASP A 145 38.98 -23.11 -2.13
C ASP A 145 38.96 -21.57 -2.02
N ARG A 146 38.00 -21.02 -1.27
CA ARG A 146 37.87 -19.57 -1.07
C ARG A 146 39.07 -18.90 -0.39
N GLN A 147 39.80 -19.62 0.46
CA GLN A 147 40.99 -19.11 1.16
C GLN A 147 42.31 -19.51 0.49
N ASN A 148 42.26 -20.15 -0.69
CA ASN A 148 43.42 -20.69 -1.38
C ASN A 148 44.27 -21.63 -0.49
N LYS A 149 43.62 -22.41 0.38
CA LYS A 149 44.29 -23.43 1.19
C LYS A 149 44.36 -24.75 0.45
N PRO A 150 45.57 -25.32 0.24
CA PRO A 150 45.71 -26.57 -0.51
C PRO A 150 45.04 -27.72 0.24
N ILE A 151 44.33 -28.56 -0.51
CA ILE A 151 43.76 -29.82 -0.02
C ILE A 151 44.63 -30.98 -0.51
N ASN A 152 44.95 -31.91 0.39
CA ASN A 152 45.64 -33.15 0.04
C ASN A 152 44.71 -34.06 -0.79
N LYS A 153 44.70 -33.87 -2.11
CA LYS A 153 43.86 -34.63 -3.05
C LYS A 153 44.33 -36.09 -3.24
N ARG A 154 45.48 -36.49 -2.68
CA ARG A 154 46.06 -37.83 -2.89
C ARG A 154 45.46 -38.90 -1.98
N ASN A 155 44.97 -38.50 -0.81
CA ASN A 155 44.47 -39.43 0.20
C ASN A 155 43.16 -40.11 -0.25
N ILE A 156 42.87 -41.27 0.37
CA ILE A 156 41.71 -42.09 0.03
C ILE A 156 40.41 -41.37 0.40
N ALA A 157 40.39 -40.66 1.53
CA ALA A 157 39.22 -39.92 1.99
C ALA A 157 38.73 -38.89 0.96
N TRP A 158 39.64 -38.09 0.39
CA TRP A 158 39.32 -37.11 -0.66
C TRP A 158 38.78 -37.78 -1.91
N LYS A 159 39.47 -38.82 -2.41
CA LYS A 159 39.04 -39.54 -3.62
C LYS A 159 37.65 -40.16 -3.45
N SER A 160 37.39 -40.77 -2.30
CA SER A 160 36.07 -41.35 -1.99
C SER A 160 34.99 -40.27 -1.89
N PHE A 161 35.25 -39.18 -1.16
CA PHE A 161 34.33 -38.05 -1.04
C PHE A 161 33.98 -37.44 -2.41
N HIS A 162 35.00 -37.15 -3.22
CA HIS A 162 34.83 -36.59 -4.54
C HIS A 162 34.07 -37.54 -5.47
N LYS A 163 34.34 -38.84 -5.40
CA LYS A 163 33.60 -39.86 -6.17
C LYS A 163 32.12 -39.90 -5.81
N VAL A 164 31.78 -39.79 -4.52
CA VAL A 164 30.38 -39.74 -4.06
C VAL A 164 29.68 -38.52 -4.63
N LEU A 165 30.26 -37.32 -4.49
CA LEU A 165 29.66 -36.09 -5.02
C LEU A 165 29.47 -36.15 -6.54
N PHE A 166 30.49 -36.64 -7.27
CA PHE A 166 30.40 -36.77 -8.72
C PHE A 166 29.34 -37.78 -9.16
N SER A 167 29.21 -38.90 -8.43
CA SER A 167 28.17 -39.89 -8.69
C SER A 167 26.78 -39.28 -8.48
N SER A 168 26.56 -38.56 -7.38
CA SER A 168 25.29 -37.90 -7.09
C SER A 168 24.96 -36.79 -8.09
N PHE A 169 25.96 -36.00 -8.52
CA PHE A 169 25.77 -34.95 -9.52
C PHE A 169 25.28 -35.51 -10.86
N ASN A 170 25.80 -36.68 -11.26
CA ASN A 170 25.44 -37.31 -12.53
C ASN A 170 24.26 -38.30 -12.42
N GLU A 171 23.73 -38.54 -11.23
CA GLU A 171 22.75 -39.59 -10.97
C GLU A 171 21.49 -39.44 -11.81
N ASN A 172 20.96 -38.22 -11.94
CA ASN A 172 19.79 -37.96 -12.79
C ASN A 172 20.03 -38.33 -14.26
N ASN A 173 21.20 -37.99 -14.80
CA ASN A 173 21.55 -38.31 -16.18
C ASN A 173 21.73 -39.82 -16.38
N MET A 174 22.33 -40.49 -15.40
CA MET A 174 22.46 -41.95 -15.41
C MET A 174 21.10 -42.64 -15.36
N GLN A 175 20.19 -42.21 -14.47
CA GLN A 175 18.84 -42.77 -14.38
C GLN A 175 18.04 -42.55 -15.67
N LYS A 176 18.11 -41.35 -16.27
CA LYS A 176 17.47 -41.07 -17.57
C LYS A 176 18.02 -41.96 -18.68
N ALA A 177 19.31 -42.28 -18.68
CA ALA A 177 19.91 -43.19 -19.64
C ALA A 177 19.46 -44.65 -19.41
N LEU A 178 19.44 -45.11 -18.15
CA LEU A 178 19.01 -46.47 -17.78
C LEU A 178 17.55 -46.75 -18.14
N PHE A 179 16.67 -45.76 -17.99
CA PHE A 179 15.24 -45.88 -18.30
C PHE A 179 14.85 -45.18 -19.61
N SER A 180 15.80 -45.02 -20.54
CA SER A 180 15.54 -44.37 -21.82
C SER A 180 14.68 -45.23 -22.76
N LYS A 181 14.02 -44.58 -23.73
CA LYS A 181 13.29 -45.31 -24.80
C LYS A 181 14.18 -46.31 -25.55
N SER A 182 15.45 -45.96 -25.77
CA SER A 182 16.40 -46.86 -26.43
C SER A 182 16.70 -48.10 -25.61
N THR A 183 16.79 -47.95 -24.29
CA THR A 183 17.04 -49.07 -23.37
C THR A 183 15.81 -49.97 -23.25
N ILE A 184 14.61 -49.39 -23.26
CA ILE A 184 13.35 -50.15 -23.32
C ILE A 184 13.31 -51.01 -24.59
N GLU A 185 13.67 -50.44 -25.75
CA GLU A 185 13.68 -51.17 -27.02
C GLU A 185 14.72 -52.30 -27.03
N GLN A 186 15.91 -52.07 -26.46
CA GLN A 186 16.95 -53.11 -26.33
C GLN A 186 16.49 -54.32 -25.48
N ASN A 187 15.57 -54.11 -24.53
CA ASN A 187 15.07 -55.16 -23.63
C ASN A 187 13.63 -55.57 -23.98
N ARG A 188 13.15 -55.25 -25.19
CA ARG A 188 11.73 -55.38 -25.57
C ARG A 188 11.20 -56.80 -25.46
N GLU A 189 11.99 -57.80 -25.83
CA GLU A 189 11.60 -59.22 -25.75
C GLU A 189 11.40 -59.67 -24.30
N GLU A 190 12.32 -59.34 -23.40
CA GLU A 190 12.21 -59.67 -21.98
C GLU A 190 11.05 -58.93 -21.31
N ILE A 191 10.80 -57.68 -21.70
CA ILE A 191 9.64 -56.92 -21.25
C ILE A 191 8.34 -57.60 -21.72
N ASN A 192 8.27 -58.05 -22.98
CA ASN A 192 7.10 -58.75 -23.52
C ASN A 192 6.80 -60.06 -22.77
N GLN A 193 7.81 -60.78 -22.30
CA GLN A 193 7.61 -61.97 -21.46
C GLN A 193 6.95 -61.62 -20.11
N LEU A 194 7.25 -60.44 -19.55
CA LEU A 194 6.55 -59.95 -18.36
C LEU A 194 5.12 -59.54 -18.64
N TYR A 195 4.85 -58.89 -19.78
CA TYR A 195 3.47 -58.63 -20.23
C TYR A 195 2.66 -59.94 -20.28
N GLU A 196 3.20 -60.98 -20.91
CA GLU A 196 2.53 -62.29 -21.00
C GLU A 196 2.35 -62.96 -19.63
N LYS A 197 3.36 -62.90 -18.76
CA LYS A 197 3.27 -63.43 -17.38
C LYS A 197 2.08 -62.83 -16.62
N TYR A 198 1.91 -61.52 -16.71
CA TYR A 198 0.88 -60.77 -15.98
C TYR A 198 -0.45 -60.64 -16.74
N ASP A 199 -0.63 -61.34 -17.87
CA ASP A 199 -1.79 -61.23 -18.76
C ASP A 199 -2.03 -59.83 -19.31
N ILE A 200 -1.00 -58.98 -19.39
CA ILE A 200 -1.18 -57.59 -19.77
C ILE A 200 -1.27 -57.50 -21.30
N PRO A 201 -2.35 -56.94 -21.86
CA PRO A 201 -2.51 -56.79 -23.31
C PRO A 201 -1.52 -55.75 -23.87
N LYS A 202 -0.83 -56.12 -24.95
CA LYS A 202 0.24 -55.29 -25.56
C LYS A 202 -0.25 -53.95 -26.14
N ASN A 203 -1.53 -53.87 -26.52
CA ASN A 203 -2.13 -52.74 -27.24
C ASN A 203 -3.23 -52.01 -26.46
N HIS A 204 -3.55 -52.45 -25.25
CA HIS A 204 -4.58 -51.80 -24.44
C HIS A 204 -4.03 -50.52 -23.84
N ARG A 205 -4.87 -49.48 -23.75
CA ARG A 205 -4.54 -48.24 -23.07
C ARG A 205 -5.20 -48.26 -21.70
N PHE A 206 -4.37 -48.08 -20.67
CA PHE A 206 -4.84 -47.80 -19.33
C PHE A 206 -4.77 -46.28 -19.14
N ASP A 207 -5.91 -45.64 -18.88
CA ASP A 207 -5.93 -44.18 -18.72
C ASP A 207 -5.46 -43.77 -17.32
N SER A 208 -5.57 -44.65 -16.33
CA SER A 208 -5.12 -44.44 -14.95
C SER A 208 -4.44 -45.69 -14.37
N LEU A 209 -3.68 -45.49 -13.29
CA LEU A 209 -3.14 -46.60 -12.51
C LEU A 209 -4.25 -47.41 -11.82
N GLY A 210 -5.32 -46.74 -11.37
CA GLY A 210 -6.50 -47.38 -10.80
C GLY A 210 -7.10 -48.41 -11.77
N TYR A 211 -7.36 -47.98 -13.00
CA TYR A 211 -7.87 -48.87 -14.05
C TYR A 211 -6.94 -50.06 -14.34
N PHE A 212 -5.62 -49.85 -14.32
CA PHE A 212 -4.65 -50.94 -14.49
C PHE A 212 -4.67 -51.94 -13.31
N ILE A 213 -4.79 -51.45 -12.07
CA ILE A 213 -4.89 -52.29 -10.88
C ILE A 213 -6.19 -53.12 -10.93
N GLU A 214 -7.33 -52.50 -11.26
CA GLU A 214 -8.61 -53.19 -11.45
C GLU A 214 -8.54 -54.25 -12.55
N TYR A 215 -7.84 -53.95 -13.64
CA TYR A 215 -7.57 -54.92 -14.70
C TYR A 215 -6.79 -56.14 -14.18
N LEU A 216 -5.70 -55.92 -13.41
CA LEU A 216 -4.92 -57.02 -12.85
C LEU A 216 -5.76 -57.90 -11.90
N ILE A 217 -6.63 -57.30 -11.09
CA ILE A 217 -7.56 -58.03 -10.23
C ILE A 217 -8.53 -58.85 -11.09
N SER A 218 -9.14 -58.23 -12.09
CA SER A 218 -10.13 -58.85 -12.97
C SER A 218 -9.54 -60.02 -13.77
N ALA A 219 -8.33 -59.88 -14.29
CA ALA A 219 -7.62 -60.94 -15.01
C ALA A 219 -7.34 -62.16 -14.10
N ASN A 220 -6.99 -61.93 -12.83
CA ASN A 220 -6.79 -63.02 -11.87
C ASN A 220 -8.11 -63.69 -11.46
N ILE A 221 -9.19 -62.93 -11.26
CA ILE A 221 -10.53 -63.48 -11.03
C ILE A 221 -10.96 -64.36 -12.22
N LYS A 222 -10.73 -63.91 -13.46
CA LYS A 222 -11.03 -64.69 -14.66
C LYS A 222 -10.28 -66.03 -14.68
N ARG A 223 -8.98 -66.03 -14.38
CA ARG A 223 -8.17 -67.27 -14.26
C ARG A 223 -8.71 -68.22 -13.19
N MET A 224 -9.26 -67.68 -12.09
CA MET A 224 -9.89 -68.50 -11.05
C MET A 224 -11.17 -69.17 -11.56
N TYR A 225 -12.01 -68.47 -12.32
CA TYR A 225 -13.19 -69.08 -12.96
C TYR A 225 -12.80 -70.11 -14.02
N GLU A 226 -11.75 -69.87 -14.79
CA GLU A 226 -11.24 -70.84 -15.77
C GLU A 226 -10.72 -72.13 -15.08
N ALA A 227 -10.08 -72.00 -13.92
CA ALA A 227 -9.59 -73.13 -13.12
C ALA A 227 -10.72 -73.85 -12.35
N ASN A 228 -11.74 -73.12 -11.91
CA ASN A 228 -12.89 -73.65 -11.18
C ASN A 228 -14.20 -72.95 -11.60
N PRO A 229 -14.90 -73.46 -12.63
CA PRO A 229 -16.11 -72.82 -13.18
C PRO A 229 -17.29 -72.69 -12.20
N ASN A 230 -17.30 -73.46 -11.10
CA ASN A 230 -18.36 -73.43 -10.09
C ASN A 230 -18.05 -72.51 -8.91
N CYS A 231 -16.96 -71.72 -8.97
CA CYS A 231 -16.62 -70.75 -7.93
C CYS A 231 -17.66 -69.63 -7.87
N SER A 232 -18.17 -69.29 -6.67
CA SER A 232 -19.06 -68.14 -6.50
C SER A 232 -18.29 -66.81 -6.56
N THR A 233 -18.98 -65.73 -6.94
CA THR A 233 -18.38 -64.38 -7.02
C THR A 233 -17.73 -63.95 -5.71
N ASP A 234 -18.44 -64.05 -4.59
CA ASP A 234 -17.90 -63.68 -3.27
C ASP A 234 -16.64 -64.48 -2.92
N THR A 235 -16.60 -65.76 -3.29
CA THR A 235 -15.43 -66.61 -3.05
C THR A 235 -14.24 -66.17 -3.90
N ALA A 236 -14.48 -65.86 -5.18
CA ALA A 236 -13.44 -65.38 -6.09
C ALA A 236 -12.87 -64.03 -5.64
N GLU A 237 -13.73 -63.09 -5.22
CA GLU A 237 -13.33 -61.78 -4.70
C GLU A 237 -12.53 -61.87 -3.39
N HIS A 238 -12.88 -62.79 -2.49
CA HIS A 238 -12.09 -63.00 -1.27
C HIS A 238 -10.75 -63.72 -1.53
N GLN A 239 -10.72 -64.69 -2.45
CA GLN A 239 -9.53 -65.48 -2.72
C GLN A 239 -8.54 -64.78 -3.66
N VAL A 240 -8.98 -63.82 -4.51
CA VAL A 240 -8.06 -63.12 -5.42
C VAL A 240 -6.94 -62.42 -4.64
N PHE A 241 -7.25 -61.85 -3.47
CA PHE A 241 -6.27 -61.20 -2.58
C PHE A 241 -5.44 -62.19 -1.75
N GLN A 242 -5.59 -63.50 -1.96
CA GLN A 242 -4.71 -64.53 -1.40
C GLN A 242 -3.67 -64.98 -2.43
N ASN A 243 -3.91 -64.71 -3.72
CA ASN A 243 -3.08 -65.12 -4.84
C ASN A 243 -2.15 -64.01 -5.33
N SER A 244 -0.97 -64.38 -5.85
CA SER A 244 -0.02 -63.44 -6.42
C SER A 244 -0.41 -63.05 -7.85
N PRO A 245 -0.30 -61.78 -8.27
CA PRO A 245 0.24 -60.63 -7.52
C PRO A 245 -0.79 -59.88 -6.65
N CYS A 246 -2.08 -60.18 -6.77
CA CYS A 246 -3.18 -59.42 -6.14
C CYS A 246 -3.13 -59.37 -4.61
N LYS A 247 -2.53 -60.36 -3.93
CA LYS A 247 -2.28 -60.31 -2.49
C LYS A 247 -1.50 -59.07 -2.05
N TYR A 248 -0.57 -58.61 -2.89
CA TYR A 248 0.21 -57.41 -2.60
C TYR A 248 -0.57 -56.11 -2.88
N ILE A 249 -1.51 -56.13 -3.82
CA ILE A 249 -2.46 -55.02 -4.06
C ILE A 249 -3.30 -54.82 -2.81
N GLY A 250 -3.94 -55.88 -2.31
CA GLY A 250 -4.75 -55.81 -1.08
C GLY A 250 -3.96 -55.36 0.16
N ALA A 251 -2.73 -55.86 0.31
CA ALA A 251 -1.85 -55.49 1.43
C ALA A 251 -1.40 -54.01 1.37
N LEU A 252 -0.92 -53.53 0.22
CA LEU A 252 -0.47 -52.15 0.06
C LEU A 252 -1.63 -51.15 0.09
N GLY A 253 -2.76 -51.49 -0.53
CA GLY A 253 -4.01 -50.74 -0.42
C GLY A 253 -4.50 -50.62 1.04
N GLY A 254 -4.43 -51.72 1.80
CA GLY A 254 -4.67 -51.72 3.24
C GLY A 254 -3.73 -50.79 4.01
N TRP A 255 -2.44 -50.78 3.66
CA TRP A 255 -1.46 -49.89 4.28
C TRP A 255 -1.72 -48.41 3.98
N LEU A 256 -2.08 -48.05 2.74
CA LEU A 256 -2.44 -46.67 2.37
C LEU A 256 -3.56 -46.10 3.25
N LYS A 257 -4.55 -46.91 3.62
CA LYS A 257 -5.62 -46.50 4.52
C LYS A 257 -5.10 -46.08 5.90
N THR A 258 -4.06 -46.76 6.42
CA THR A 258 -3.41 -46.38 7.69
C THR A 258 -2.71 -45.02 7.60
N LEU A 259 -2.28 -44.62 6.40
CA LEU A 259 -1.68 -43.33 6.09
C LEU A 259 -2.72 -42.25 5.75
N LYS A 260 -4.02 -42.55 5.88
CA LYS A 260 -5.15 -41.68 5.49
C LYS A 260 -5.17 -41.35 3.99
N ILE A 261 -4.71 -42.28 3.16
CA ILE A 261 -4.74 -42.17 1.70
C ILE A 261 -5.88 -43.05 1.18
N HIS A 262 -6.83 -42.45 0.47
CA HIS A 262 -7.91 -43.19 -0.17
C HIS A 262 -7.39 -43.81 -1.47
N GLU A 263 -7.22 -45.13 -1.49
CA GLU A 263 -6.54 -45.85 -2.57
C GLU A 263 -7.15 -45.60 -3.96
N LEU A 264 -8.47 -45.78 -4.12
CA LEU A 264 -9.11 -45.67 -5.44
C LEU A 264 -8.89 -44.27 -6.03
N ASP A 265 -9.30 -43.23 -5.30
CA ASP A 265 -9.04 -41.82 -5.62
C ASP A 265 -7.56 -41.56 -5.96
N ALA A 266 -6.63 -41.98 -5.10
CA ALA A 266 -5.20 -41.76 -5.32
C ALA A 266 -4.70 -42.43 -6.61
N THR A 267 -5.12 -43.66 -6.89
CA THR A 267 -4.67 -44.38 -8.09
C THR A 267 -5.36 -43.92 -9.38
N GLU A 268 -6.60 -43.42 -9.29
CA GLU A 268 -7.37 -42.96 -10.45
C GLU A 268 -6.85 -41.63 -10.99
N GLN A 269 -6.36 -40.76 -10.10
CA GLN A 269 -5.78 -39.47 -10.48
C GLN A 269 -4.41 -39.59 -11.17
N ILE A 270 -3.76 -40.75 -11.11
CA ILE A 270 -2.42 -40.94 -11.69
C ILE A 270 -2.51 -41.55 -13.09
N PRO A 271 -2.11 -40.83 -14.15
CA PRO A 271 -2.08 -41.39 -15.48
C PRO A 271 -1.01 -42.49 -15.59
N LEU A 272 -1.34 -43.55 -16.33
CA LEU A 272 -0.42 -44.66 -16.56
C LEU A 272 -0.23 -44.92 -18.05
N SER A 273 0.78 -44.30 -18.66
CA SER A 273 1.08 -44.57 -20.06
C SER A 273 1.72 -45.95 -20.25
N LYS A 274 1.69 -46.47 -21.48
CA LYS A 274 2.47 -47.67 -21.85
C LYS A 274 3.96 -47.52 -21.54
N THR A 275 4.52 -46.31 -21.75
CA THR A 275 5.92 -46.03 -21.45
C THR A 275 6.21 -46.16 -19.95
N ASP A 276 5.29 -45.70 -19.10
CA ASP A 276 5.42 -45.83 -17.64
C ASP A 276 5.44 -47.30 -17.22
N LEU A 277 4.55 -48.10 -17.80
CA LEU A 277 4.50 -49.53 -17.52
C LEU A 277 5.75 -50.24 -18.02
N ASP A 278 6.22 -49.92 -19.24
CA ASP A 278 7.49 -50.43 -19.79
C ASP A 278 8.67 -50.08 -18.86
N MET A 279 8.71 -48.88 -18.26
CA MET A 279 9.74 -48.49 -17.29
C MET A 279 9.66 -49.29 -15.99
N VAL A 280 8.45 -49.52 -15.45
CA VAL A 280 8.26 -50.35 -14.26
C VAL A 280 8.72 -51.78 -14.51
N LEU A 281 8.35 -52.37 -15.65
CA LEU A 281 8.76 -53.72 -16.03
C LEU A 281 10.26 -53.82 -16.30
N LEU A 282 10.87 -52.80 -16.90
CA LEU A 282 12.33 -52.72 -17.03
C LEU A 282 13.02 -52.69 -15.65
N GLY A 283 12.46 -51.99 -14.67
CA GLY A 283 12.92 -52.01 -13.29
C GLY A 283 12.87 -53.42 -12.68
N VAL A 284 11.79 -54.16 -12.93
CA VAL A 284 11.65 -55.57 -12.52
C VAL A 284 12.73 -56.45 -13.18
N LEU A 285 13.01 -56.25 -14.46
CA LEU A 285 14.08 -56.99 -15.17
C LEU A 285 15.45 -56.72 -14.56
N TYR A 286 15.76 -55.46 -14.24
CA TYR A 286 17.02 -55.13 -13.57
C TYR A 286 17.12 -55.73 -12.18
N ALA A 287 16.04 -55.71 -11.39
CA ALA A 287 16.03 -56.37 -10.09
C ALA A 287 16.27 -57.89 -10.23
N LYS A 288 15.70 -58.53 -11.25
CA LYS A 288 15.95 -59.95 -11.54
C LYS A 288 17.39 -60.20 -11.98
N LYS A 289 17.94 -59.36 -12.84
CA LYS A 289 19.28 -59.53 -13.43
C LYS A 289 20.41 -59.26 -12.43
N TYR A 290 20.29 -58.23 -11.61
CA TYR A 290 21.36 -57.75 -10.75
C TYR A 290 21.17 -58.09 -9.27
N ASN A 291 19.93 -58.32 -8.82
CA ASN A 291 19.62 -58.63 -7.42
C ASN A 291 19.06 -60.05 -7.23
N TYR A 292 18.91 -60.83 -8.31
CA TYR A 292 18.53 -62.25 -8.29
C TYR A 292 17.20 -62.56 -7.56
N ILE A 293 16.21 -61.68 -7.70
CA ILE A 293 14.90 -61.86 -7.05
C ILE A 293 14.14 -63.08 -7.59
N ASN A 294 13.46 -63.80 -6.69
CA ASN A 294 12.62 -64.96 -7.02
C ASN A 294 11.22 -64.54 -7.53
N LYS A 295 10.35 -65.51 -7.85
CA LYS A 295 9.02 -65.24 -8.44
C LYS A 295 8.10 -64.44 -7.51
N GLU A 296 8.07 -64.75 -6.22
CA GLU A 296 7.22 -64.03 -5.26
C GLU A 296 7.75 -62.61 -5.01
N GLU A 297 9.07 -62.48 -4.88
CA GLU A 297 9.74 -61.18 -4.76
C GLU A 297 9.52 -60.31 -6.00
N GLN A 298 9.49 -60.91 -7.19
CA GLN A 298 9.18 -60.22 -8.44
C GLN A 298 7.78 -59.61 -8.42
N ASP A 299 6.78 -60.37 -7.98
CA ASP A 299 5.39 -59.91 -7.94
C ASP A 299 5.21 -58.82 -6.87
N LEU A 300 5.83 -58.97 -5.69
CA LEU A 300 5.87 -57.94 -4.66
C LEU A 300 6.53 -56.66 -5.17
N PHE A 301 7.71 -56.77 -5.80
CA PHE A 301 8.45 -55.64 -6.31
C PHE A 301 7.69 -54.92 -7.43
N PHE A 302 7.08 -55.67 -8.34
CA PHE A 302 6.23 -55.11 -9.40
C PHE A 302 5.09 -54.27 -8.84
N ILE A 303 4.29 -54.82 -7.93
CA ILE A 303 3.18 -54.08 -7.34
C ILE A 303 3.68 -52.90 -6.49
N THR A 304 4.77 -53.08 -5.75
CA THR A 304 5.36 -52.00 -4.94
C THR A 304 5.83 -50.83 -5.82
N CYS A 305 6.44 -51.10 -6.98
CA CYS A 305 6.83 -50.07 -7.94
C CYS A 305 5.63 -49.27 -8.46
N LEU A 306 4.47 -49.90 -8.68
CA LEU A 306 3.25 -49.21 -9.09
C LEU A 306 2.75 -48.25 -7.99
N TYR A 307 2.70 -48.70 -6.74
CA TYR A 307 2.30 -47.82 -5.62
C TYR A 307 3.34 -46.75 -5.29
N LEU A 308 4.63 -47.03 -5.44
CA LEU A 308 5.68 -46.02 -5.32
C LEU A 308 5.59 -44.98 -6.43
N LYS A 309 5.25 -45.37 -7.66
CA LYS A 309 4.92 -44.41 -8.73
C LYS A 309 3.71 -43.57 -8.34
N CYS A 310 2.65 -44.16 -7.81
CA CYS A 310 1.47 -43.43 -7.35
C CYS A 310 1.82 -42.34 -6.33
N LEU A 311 2.44 -42.75 -5.20
CA LEU A 311 2.83 -41.85 -4.13
C LEU A 311 3.88 -40.83 -4.59
N GLY A 312 4.83 -41.26 -5.42
CA GLY A 312 5.86 -40.41 -5.99
C GLY A 312 5.27 -39.32 -6.89
N SER A 313 4.30 -39.65 -7.74
CA SER A 313 3.61 -38.66 -8.59
C SER A 313 2.85 -37.63 -7.76
N HIS A 314 2.04 -38.07 -6.80
CA HIS A 314 1.32 -37.17 -5.88
C HIS A 314 2.26 -36.27 -5.08
N PHE A 315 3.37 -36.84 -4.60
CA PHE A 315 4.41 -36.09 -3.91
C PHE A 315 5.05 -35.04 -4.81
N LEU A 316 5.42 -35.39 -6.04
CA LEU A 316 6.03 -34.47 -7.01
C LEU A 316 5.08 -33.34 -7.40
N GLU A 317 3.80 -33.64 -7.64
CA GLU A 317 2.78 -32.64 -7.93
C GLU A 317 2.61 -31.67 -6.75
N THR A 318 2.39 -32.19 -5.54
CA THR A 318 2.28 -31.38 -4.32
C THR A 318 3.53 -30.50 -4.11
N LYS A 319 4.70 -31.06 -4.38
CA LYS A 319 5.97 -30.37 -4.25
C LYS A 319 6.13 -29.24 -5.26
N GLN A 320 5.71 -29.43 -6.50
CA GLN A 320 5.70 -28.40 -7.54
C GLN A 320 4.72 -27.27 -7.20
N LEU A 321 3.50 -27.60 -6.76
CA LEU A 321 2.51 -26.62 -6.29
C LEU A 321 3.08 -25.76 -5.16
N PHE A 322 3.72 -26.40 -4.18
CA PHE A 322 4.27 -25.71 -3.01
C PHE A 322 5.48 -24.84 -3.35
N LEU A 323 6.46 -25.36 -4.11
CA LEU A 323 7.73 -24.67 -4.33
C LEU A 323 7.70 -23.63 -5.47
N ASP A 324 6.97 -23.91 -6.54
CA ASP A 324 7.02 -23.11 -7.77
C ASP A 324 5.83 -22.17 -7.88
N GLN A 325 4.61 -22.71 -7.91
CA GLN A 325 3.42 -21.91 -8.20
C GLN A 325 3.12 -20.89 -7.11
N SER A 326 3.12 -21.30 -5.84
CA SER A 326 2.75 -20.40 -4.74
C SER A 326 3.66 -19.17 -4.61
N LYS A 327 4.96 -19.33 -4.85
CA LYS A 327 5.95 -18.24 -4.72
C LYS A 327 6.04 -17.38 -5.97
N GLN A 328 5.92 -17.98 -7.16
CA GLN A 328 5.97 -17.24 -8.41
C GLN A 328 4.76 -16.31 -8.57
N ASP A 329 3.56 -16.78 -8.23
CA ASP A 329 2.34 -15.97 -8.30
C ASP A 329 2.45 -14.76 -7.35
N TYR A 330 2.91 -15.01 -6.12
CA TYR A 330 3.13 -13.95 -5.12
C TYR A 330 4.22 -12.96 -5.57
N TYR A 331 5.30 -13.42 -6.19
CA TYR A 331 6.34 -12.57 -6.77
C TYR A 331 5.79 -11.63 -7.86
N LEU A 332 5.04 -12.19 -8.81
CA LEU A 332 4.45 -11.41 -9.91
C LEU A 332 3.45 -10.37 -9.40
N GLU A 333 2.63 -10.74 -8.42
CA GLU A 333 1.72 -9.82 -7.75
C GLU A 333 2.48 -8.66 -7.08
N MET A 334 3.57 -8.97 -6.37
CA MET A 334 4.39 -7.97 -5.69
C MET A 334 5.12 -7.06 -6.65
N LYS A 335 5.68 -7.57 -7.76
CA LYS A 335 6.28 -6.75 -8.80
C LYS A 335 5.27 -5.81 -9.47
N THR A 336 4.05 -6.28 -9.66
CA THR A 336 2.95 -5.45 -10.18
C THR A 336 2.62 -4.32 -9.21
N LYS A 337 2.51 -4.62 -7.90
CA LYS A 337 2.30 -3.61 -6.85
C LYS A 337 3.46 -2.63 -6.75
N GLU A 338 4.70 -3.08 -6.86
CA GLU A 338 5.89 -2.22 -6.85
C GLU A 338 5.86 -1.23 -8.02
N SER A 339 5.50 -1.69 -9.21
CA SER A 339 5.33 -0.81 -10.39
C SER A 339 4.22 0.22 -10.16
N GLN A 340 3.06 -0.21 -9.65
CA GLN A 340 1.94 0.68 -9.35
C GLN A 340 2.31 1.74 -8.30
N LEU A 341 3.09 1.37 -7.29
CA LEU A 341 3.58 2.31 -6.27
C LEU A 341 4.54 3.34 -6.87
N LYS A 342 5.45 2.92 -7.78
CA LYS A 342 6.34 3.85 -8.48
C LYS A 342 5.55 4.83 -9.35
N ASP A 343 4.57 4.36 -10.10
CA ASP A 343 3.71 5.22 -10.92
C ASP A 343 2.94 6.22 -10.03
N GLN A 344 2.41 5.77 -8.89
CA GLN A 344 1.74 6.63 -7.91
C GLN A 344 2.69 7.65 -7.28
N GLU A 345 3.92 7.26 -6.96
CA GLU A 345 4.95 8.15 -6.42
C GLU A 345 5.33 9.24 -7.42
N GLU A 346 5.55 8.88 -8.68
CA GLU A 346 5.81 9.84 -9.77
C GLU A 346 4.63 10.81 -9.95
N ASP A 347 3.40 10.33 -9.89
CA ASP A 347 2.20 11.16 -9.95
C ASP A 347 2.07 12.10 -8.74
N LEU A 348 2.38 11.62 -7.54
CA LEU A 348 2.41 12.45 -6.33
C LEU A 348 3.48 13.54 -6.43
N ILE A 349 4.67 13.21 -6.92
CA ILE A 349 5.75 14.19 -7.16
C ILE A 349 5.29 15.25 -8.17
N ARG A 350 4.68 14.83 -9.29
CA ARG A 350 4.13 15.76 -10.30
C ARG A 350 3.06 16.67 -9.72
N ARG A 351 2.13 16.13 -8.94
CA ARG A 351 1.08 16.92 -8.25
C ARG A 351 1.68 17.90 -7.25
N GLN A 352 2.68 17.47 -6.47
CA GLN A 352 3.38 18.32 -5.52
C GLN A 352 4.06 19.50 -6.22
N GLN A 353 4.74 19.28 -7.34
CA GLN A 353 5.36 20.34 -8.13
C GLN A 353 4.33 21.33 -8.70
N SER A 354 3.22 20.82 -9.25
CA SER A 354 2.13 21.66 -9.77
C SER A 354 1.47 22.49 -8.66
N TRP A 355 1.22 21.88 -7.52
CA TRP A 355 0.68 22.57 -6.35
C TRP A 355 1.65 23.65 -5.84
N GLN A 356 2.95 23.37 -5.76
CA GLN A 356 3.96 24.37 -5.38
C GLN A 356 3.98 25.55 -6.35
N PHE A 357 3.88 25.31 -7.66
CA PHE A 357 3.82 26.38 -8.65
C PHE A 357 2.56 27.23 -8.49
N THR A 358 1.40 26.59 -8.38
CA THR A 358 0.11 27.26 -8.23
C THR A 358 0.05 28.07 -6.93
N ASN A 359 0.54 27.49 -5.83
CA ASN A 359 0.58 28.16 -4.53
C ASN A 359 1.52 29.37 -4.56
N ARG A 360 2.70 29.26 -5.19
CA ARG A 360 3.58 30.43 -5.41
C ARG A 360 2.92 31.53 -6.23
N ARG A 361 2.13 31.17 -7.24
CA ARG A 361 1.40 32.15 -8.07
C ARG A 361 0.32 32.85 -7.24
N GLN A 362 -0.47 32.10 -6.49
CA GLN A 362 -1.48 32.64 -5.59
C GLN A 362 -0.87 33.53 -4.50
N GLN A 363 0.29 33.15 -3.96
CA GLN A 363 1.02 33.97 -2.99
C GLN A 363 1.39 35.34 -3.57
N LYS A 364 1.93 35.37 -4.80
CA LYS A 364 2.26 36.61 -5.50
C LYS A 364 1.02 37.47 -5.79
N GLU A 365 -0.08 36.83 -6.15
CA GLU A 365 -1.35 37.52 -6.40
C GLU A 365 -1.92 38.14 -5.12
N ILE A 366 -1.88 37.40 -4.00
CA ILE A 366 -2.24 37.92 -2.68
C ILE A 366 -1.34 39.11 -2.31
N GLU A 367 -0.03 39.00 -2.46
CA GLU A 367 0.91 40.09 -2.18
C GLU A 367 0.58 41.34 -3.02
N GLY A 368 0.32 41.18 -4.32
CA GLY A 368 -0.08 42.28 -5.20
C GLY A 368 -1.39 42.95 -4.78
N LEU A 369 -2.44 42.16 -4.54
CA LEU A 369 -3.73 42.67 -4.08
C LEU A 369 -3.63 43.37 -2.72
N THR A 370 -2.75 42.88 -1.83
CA THR A 370 -2.52 43.49 -0.52
C THR A 370 -1.88 44.87 -0.66
N GLU A 371 -0.98 45.05 -1.63
CA GLU A 371 -0.36 46.35 -1.91
C GLU A 371 -1.34 47.31 -2.58
N GLU A 372 -2.13 46.86 -3.56
CA GLU A 372 -3.21 47.66 -4.16
C GLU A 372 -4.22 48.13 -3.10
N LEU A 373 -4.58 47.25 -2.16
CA LEU A 373 -5.47 47.60 -1.04
C LEU A 373 -4.86 48.73 -0.18
N ARG A 374 -3.56 48.67 0.11
CA ARG A 374 -2.85 49.72 0.87
C ARG A 374 -2.85 51.05 0.11
N GLU A 375 -2.56 51.02 -1.19
CA GLU A 375 -2.59 52.22 -2.01
C GLU A 375 -4.00 52.84 -2.03
N ALA A 376 -5.03 52.03 -2.25
CA ALA A 376 -6.41 52.49 -2.25
C ALA A 376 -6.80 53.10 -0.90
N GLN A 377 -6.44 52.46 0.22
CA GLN A 377 -6.66 53.00 1.57
C GLN A 377 -5.94 54.33 1.78
N SER A 378 -4.71 54.50 1.27
CA SER A 378 -3.98 55.77 1.36
C SER A 378 -4.66 56.89 0.55
N ARG A 379 -5.19 56.57 -0.65
CA ARG A 379 -5.93 57.51 -1.49
C ARG A 379 -7.24 57.92 -0.85
N ILE A 380 -7.95 56.98 -0.22
CA ILE A 380 -9.17 57.27 0.54
C ILE A 380 -8.85 58.29 1.64
N ARG A 381 -7.82 58.07 2.46
CA ARG A 381 -7.41 59.05 3.50
C ARG A 381 -7.10 60.43 2.94
N LEU A 382 -6.35 60.51 1.83
CA LEU A 382 -6.02 61.78 1.19
C LEU A 382 -7.26 62.51 0.64
N LEU A 383 -8.25 61.77 0.15
CA LEU A 383 -9.50 62.35 -0.33
C LEU A 383 -10.38 62.80 0.84
N GLU A 384 -10.43 62.04 1.93
CA GLU A 384 -11.11 62.43 3.17
C GLU A 384 -10.53 63.75 3.72
N GLU A 385 -9.21 63.88 3.82
CA GLU A 385 -8.54 65.15 4.22
C GLU A 385 -8.80 66.32 3.26
N LYS A 386 -9.07 66.05 1.98
CA LYS A 386 -9.44 67.10 1.01
C LYS A 386 -10.89 67.52 1.16
N ILE A 387 -11.79 66.57 1.43
CA ILE A 387 -13.20 66.85 1.70
C ILE A 387 -13.32 67.71 2.95
N GLU A 388 -12.63 67.34 4.03
CA GLU A 388 -12.61 68.11 5.28
C GLU A 388 -12.14 69.56 5.05
N ARG A 389 -11.05 69.75 4.29
CA ARG A 389 -10.58 71.10 3.92
C ARG A 389 -11.53 71.89 3.01
N MET A 390 -12.32 71.22 2.17
CA MET A 390 -13.33 71.87 1.34
C MET A 390 -14.58 72.25 2.14
N GLU A 391 -14.94 71.45 3.15
CA GLU A 391 -16.00 71.81 4.10
C GLU A 391 -15.63 73.07 4.89
N ASP A 392 -14.40 73.18 5.39
CA ASP A 392 -13.88 74.40 6.02
C ASP A 392 -13.96 75.62 5.07
N TYR A 393 -13.62 75.44 3.79
CA TYR A 393 -13.71 76.49 2.76
C TYR A 393 -15.16 76.89 2.46
N SER A 394 -16.09 75.92 2.48
CA SER A 394 -17.52 76.16 2.31
C SER A 394 -18.09 76.98 3.46
N ASP A 395 -17.63 76.74 4.69
CA ASP A 395 -18.01 77.52 5.87
C ASP A 395 -17.52 78.97 5.78
N GLU A 396 -16.29 79.21 5.30
CA GLU A 396 -15.79 80.57 5.02
C GLU A 396 -16.59 81.27 3.91
N VAL A 397 -16.93 80.57 2.83
CA VAL A 397 -17.73 81.12 1.72
C VAL A 397 -19.16 81.41 2.17
N HIS A 398 -19.75 80.58 3.04
CA HIS A 398 -21.05 80.85 3.66
C HIS A 398 -21.02 82.11 4.54
N ALA A 399 -19.93 82.35 5.27
CA ALA A 399 -19.74 83.57 6.05
C ALA A 399 -19.66 84.83 5.15
N LEU A 400 -18.94 84.75 4.02
CA LEU A 400 -18.86 85.82 3.01
C LEU A 400 -20.19 86.07 2.29
N ARG A 401 -20.95 85.01 2.01
CA ARG A 401 -22.28 85.12 1.37
C ARG A 401 -23.28 85.81 2.27
N ASN A 402 -23.23 85.56 3.58
CA ASN A 402 -24.04 86.26 4.58
C ASN A 402 -23.67 87.75 4.69
N TYR A 403 -22.39 88.10 4.50
CA TYR A 403 -21.91 89.49 4.49
C TYR A 403 -22.39 90.28 3.25
N VAL A 404 -22.32 89.67 2.07
CA VAL A 404 -22.78 90.31 0.81
C VAL A 404 -24.31 90.45 0.78
N TYR A 405 -25.05 89.46 1.30
CA TYR A 405 -26.51 89.55 1.41
C TYR A 405 -27.01 90.63 2.38
N SER A 406 -26.19 91.07 3.34
CA SER A 406 -26.56 92.13 4.28
C SER A 406 -26.43 93.55 3.73
N GLU A 407 -25.79 93.76 2.58
CA GLU A 407 -25.57 95.12 2.03
C GLU A 407 -26.50 95.53 0.86
N GLU A 408 -27.27 94.62 0.26
CA GLU A 408 -27.93 94.92 -1.03
C GLU A 408 -29.45 95.15 -1.05
N HIS A 409 -30.17 95.25 0.08
CA HIS A 409 -31.63 95.49 -0.01
C HIS A 409 -32.20 96.51 1.01
N GLU A 410 -32.20 97.79 0.60
CA GLU A 410 -33.13 98.85 1.06
C GLU A 410 -34.23 99.10 -0.02
N GLU A 411 -35.44 98.56 0.23
CA GLU A 411 -36.81 99.05 -0.12
C GLU A 411 -37.22 99.51 -1.56
N PRO A 412 -38.52 99.81 -1.87
CA PRO A 412 -39.85 99.27 -1.44
C PRO A 412 -40.76 98.91 -2.68
N ILE A 413 -41.96 98.29 -2.59
CA ILE A 413 -43.30 98.95 -2.45
C ILE A 413 -44.46 97.90 -2.51
N ALA A 414 -45.46 98.12 -1.63
CA ALA A 414 -46.94 97.89 -1.63
C ALA A 414 -47.59 96.55 -2.10
N ASP A 415 -48.47 95.97 -1.26
CA ASP A 415 -49.88 96.39 -1.20
C ASP A 415 -50.64 95.85 0.05
N LYS A 416 -51.57 96.67 0.56
CA LYS A 416 -52.65 96.47 1.59
C LYS A 416 -52.29 95.72 2.90
N GLN A 417 -51.99 96.48 3.96
CA GLN A 417 -51.88 95.97 5.34
C GLN A 417 -53.17 96.23 6.16
N PRO A 418 -53.73 95.21 6.85
CA PRO A 418 -54.86 95.37 7.78
C PRO A 418 -54.47 96.09 9.09
N SER A 419 -55.45 96.55 9.88
CA SER A 419 -55.22 97.27 11.15
C SER A 419 -54.57 96.38 12.22
N PHE A 420 -53.80 96.98 13.13
CA PHE A 420 -53.05 96.28 14.17
C PHE A 420 -53.92 95.38 15.07
N ILE A 421 -55.17 95.78 15.33
CA ILE A 421 -56.13 95.01 16.14
C ILE A 421 -56.51 93.70 15.42
N ASN A 422 -56.80 93.75 14.13
CA ASN A 422 -57.18 92.57 13.36
C ASN A 422 -56.00 91.58 13.21
N MET A 423 -54.77 92.09 13.14
CA MET A 423 -53.56 91.25 13.12
C MET A 423 -53.37 90.53 14.47
N LYS A 424 -53.59 91.24 15.58
CA LYS A 424 -53.50 90.67 16.93
C LYS A 424 -54.48 89.51 17.12
N GLU A 425 -55.77 89.73 16.84
CA GLU A 425 -56.81 88.69 17.00
C GLU A 425 -56.53 87.45 16.14
N PHE A 426 -56.03 87.64 14.91
CA PHE A 426 -55.69 86.52 14.02
C PHE A 426 -54.52 85.70 14.57
N ILE A 427 -53.47 86.36 15.06
CA ILE A 427 -52.31 85.68 15.65
C ILE A 427 -52.72 84.95 16.93
N GLU A 428 -53.60 85.55 17.75
CA GLU A 428 -54.09 84.91 18.98
C GLU A 428 -54.92 83.65 18.71
N SER A 429 -55.57 83.55 17.55
CA SER A 429 -56.31 82.35 17.13
C SER A 429 -55.43 81.14 16.78
N LYS A 430 -54.09 81.31 16.73
CA LYS A 430 -53.12 80.28 16.33
C LYS A 430 -52.21 79.85 17.48
N ARG A 431 -51.78 78.58 17.47
CA ARG A 431 -50.78 78.06 18.40
C ARG A 431 -49.38 78.24 17.82
N ILE A 432 -48.68 79.26 18.30
CA ILE A 432 -47.36 79.66 17.78
C ILE A 432 -46.29 79.38 18.82
N VAL A 433 -45.18 78.78 18.37
CA VAL A 433 -43.99 78.54 19.21
C VAL A 433 -42.81 79.34 18.65
N ILE A 434 -42.19 80.16 19.48
CA ILE A 434 -41.02 80.97 19.11
C ILE A 434 -39.80 80.51 19.91
N PHE A 435 -38.73 80.17 19.20
CA PHE A 435 -37.44 79.81 19.76
C PHE A 435 -36.48 81.01 19.74
N GLY A 436 -35.87 81.30 20.90
CA GLY A 436 -34.88 82.36 21.07
C GLY A 436 -35.46 83.77 21.33
N GLY A 437 -34.61 84.78 21.22
CA GLY A 437 -34.91 86.19 21.50
C GLY A 437 -34.58 86.61 22.94
N PHE A 438 -34.20 87.89 23.11
CA PHE A 438 -33.81 88.41 24.43
C PHE A 438 -34.99 88.44 25.42
N PRO A 439 -34.76 88.16 26.73
CA PRO A 439 -35.83 88.10 27.75
C PRO A 439 -36.81 89.28 27.74
N ASN A 440 -36.30 90.51 27.64
CA ASN A 440 -37.13 91.71 27.62
C ASN A 440 -38.05 91.82 26.39
N TRP A 441 -37.61 91.32 25.22
CA TRP A 441 -38.43 91.30 24.01
C TRP A 441 -39.53 90.23 24.11
N ARG A 442 -39.17 89.04 24.63
CA ARG A 442 -40.14 87.96 24.88
C ARG A 442 -41.25 88.40 25.83
N GLN A 443 -40.90 89.09 26.92
CA GLN A 443 -41.88 89.60 27.88
C GLN A 443 -42.85 90.59 27.22
N LYS A 444 -42.33 91.62 26.54
CA LYS A 444 -43.21 92.61 25.90
C LYS A 444 -44.07 92.04 24.78
N LEU A 445 -43.58 91.05 24.03
CA LEU A 445 -44.36 90.39 22.98
C LEU A 445 -45.44 89.46 23.58
N LYS A 446 -45.12 88.80 24.70
CA LYS A 446 -46.09 87.98 25.45
C LYS A 446 -47.19 88.80 26.11
N ASP A 447 -46.86 90.00 26.60
CA ASP A 447 -47.86 90.95 27.14
C ASP A 447 -48.84 91.44 26.04
N LEU A 448 -48.39 91.45 24.79
CA LEU A 448 -49.18 91.85 23.63
C LEU A 448 -49.95 90.70 22.98
N LEU A 449 -49.41 89.49 23.02
CA LEU A 449 -49.93 88.28 22.36
C LEU A 449 -49.80 87.10 23.35
N GLU A 450 -50.83 86.89 24.16
CA GLU A 450 -50.75 85.97 25.31
C GLU A 450 -50.63 84.49 24.91
N THR A 451 -51.05 84.14 23.69
CA THR A 451 -51.11 82.75 23.19
C THR A 451 -49.79 82.24 22.61
N ILE A 452 -48.76 83.09 22.50
CA ILE A 452 -47.45 82.72 21.96
C ILE A 452 -46.61 82.06 23.05
N GLU A 453 -46.13 80.85 22.76
CA GLU A 453 -45.19 80.14 23.63
C GLU A 453 -43.74 80.43 23.23
N PHE A 454 -42.92 80.82 24.21
CA PHE A 454 -41.49 81.05 24.01
C PHE A 454 -40.66 79.91 24.61
N VAL A 455 -39.67 79.45 23.84
CA VAL A 455 -38.69 78.45 24.29
C VAL A 455 -37.29 79.07 24.25
N ASP A 456 -36.60 78.98 25.39
CA ASP A 456 -35.22 79.46 25.51
C ASP A 456 -34.22 78.51 24.82
N ALA A 457 -33.18 79.08 24.24
CA ALA A 457 -32.12 78.33 23.56
C ALA A 457 -31.12 77.71 24.55
N ASP A 458 -31.03 78.22 25.78
CA ASP A 458 -30.02 77.83 26.78
C ASP A 458 -30.41 76.62 27.67
N GLU A 459 -31.57 75.99 27.45
CA GLU A 459 -31.98 74.78 28.17
C GLU A 459 -32.06 73.55 27.23
N MET A 460 -30.90 73.01 26.84
CA MET A 460 -30.75 71.89 25.88
C MET A 460 -31.54 70.60 26.23
N ASN A 461 -32.02 70.45 27.46
CA ASN A 461 -32.68 69.24 27.98
C ASN A 461 -34.22 69.31 28.08
N ARG A 462 -34.88 70.37 27.62
CA ARG A 462 -36.37 70.36 27.54
C ARG A 462 -36.87 69.47 26.40
N ASP A 463 -38.04 68.87 26.63
CA ASP A 463 -38.80 68.14 25.61
C ASP A 463 -39.44 69.14 24.62
N ILE A 464 -39.09 69.01 23.34
CA ILE A 464 -39.50 69.89 22.23
C ILE A 464 -40.60 69.22 21.39
N SER A 465 -41.14 68.08 21.84
CA SER A 465 -42.23 67.32 21.19
C SER A 465 -43.48 68.16 20.88
N LYS A 466 -43.68 69.28 21.58
CA LYS A 466 -44.81 70.20 21.41
C LYS A 466 -44.84 70.93 20.07
N VAL A 467 -43.70 71.03 19.39
CA VAL A 467 -43.60 71.61 18.04
C VAL A 467 -44.51 70.89 17.04
N GLN A 468 -44.74 69.59 17.23
CA GLN A 468 -45.59 68.78 16.35
C GLN A 468 -47.08 69.19 16.37
N ARG A 469 -47.52 69.98 17.36
CA ARG A 469 -48.91 70.43 17.53
C ARG A 469 -49.10 71.93 17.35
N ALA A 470 -48.02 72.64 17.00
CA ALA A 470 -48.08 74.06 16.69
C ALA A 470 -48.57 74.27 15.26
N ASP A 471 -49.23 75.40 15.02
CA ASP A 471 -49.66 75.82 13.69
C ASP A 471 -48.48 76.44 12.91
N ALA A 472 -47.51 77.04 13.61
CA ALA A 472 -46.27 77.54 13.04
C ALA A 472 -45.17 77.65 14.10
N VAL A 473 -43.92 77.46 13.66
CA VAL A 473 -42.73 77.67 14.49
C VAL A 473 -41.90 78.82 13.94
N PHE A 474 -41.45 79.72 14.82
CA PHE A 474 -40.54 80.81 14.46
C PHE A 474 -39.20 80.67 15.19
N ILE A 475 -38.11 80.94 14.49
CA ILE A 475 -36.77 81.02 15.08
C ILE A 475 -36.28 82.46 15.00
N ASN A 476 -35.95 83.04 16.16
CA ASN A 476 -35.26 84.32 16.20
C ASN A 476 -33.77 84.11 15.90
N THR A 477 -33.32 84.66 14.78
CA THR A 477 -31.97 84.45 14.21
C THR A 477 -30.84 85.12 14.98
N THR A 478 -31.15 85.96 15.98
CA THR A 478 -30.14 86.77 16.68
C THR A 478 -29.37 86.03 17.78
N VAL A 479 -29.84 84.85 18.22
CA VAL A 479 -29.12 83.99 19.20
C VAL A 479 -29.45 82.53 18.91
N PHE A 480 -28.55 81.79 18.24
CA PHE A 480 -28.81 80.38 17.91
C PHE A 480 -27.56 79.50 17.84
N GLY A 481 -27.51 78.43 18.62
CA GLY A 481 -26.44 77.42 18.59
C GLY A 481 -26.72 76.28 17.59
N HIS A 482 -25.70 75.87 16.82
CA HIS A 482 -25.81 74.92 15.70
C HIS A 482 -26.32 73.51 16.14
N ALA A 483 -26.06 73.10 17.38
CA ALA A 483 -26.52 71.82 17.92
C ALA A 483 -28.04 71.82 18.22
N PHE A 484 -28.59 72.95 18.68
CA PHE A 484 -30.02 73.09 18.98
C PHE A 484 -30.85 73.12 17.69
N TYR A 485 -30.31 73.71 16.61
CA TYR A 485 -30.92 73.71 15.27
C TYR A 485 -31.21 72.32 14.72
N ARG A 486 -30.22 71.44 14.78
CA ARG A 486 -30.38 70.05 14.31
C ARG A 486 -31.46 69.31 15.11
N LYS A 487 -31.61 69.62 16.41
CA LYS A 487 -32.65 69.04 17.27
C LYS A 487 -34.05 69.49 16.86
N ILE A 488 -34.25 70.79 16.58
CA ILE A 488 -35.55 71.31 16.11
C ILE A 488 -35.89 70.73 14.73
N MET A 489 -34.95 70.74 13.79
CA MET A 489 -35.17 70.18 12.44
C MET A 489 -35.51 68.69 12.47
N LYS A 490 -34.91 67.92 13.37
CA LYS A 490 -35.23 66.49 13.54
C LYS A 490 -36.66 66.26 14.05
N GLU A 491 -37.19 67.14 14.89
CA GLU A 491 -38.58 67.04 15.37
C GLU A 491 -39.59 67.61 14.38
N LEU A 492 -39.24 68.69 13.65
CA LEU A 492 -40.08 69.22 12.57
C LEU A 492 -40.20 68.24 11.40
N ASN A 493 -39.16 67.46 11.08
CA ASN A 493 -39.26 66.41 10.04
C ASN A 493 -40.31 65.32 10.37
N LYS A 494 -40.90 65.31 11.57
CA LYS A 494 -41.97 64.39 11.96
C LYS A 494 -43.38 64.98 11.85
N SER A 495 -43.54 66.27 11.53
CA SER A 495 -44.83 66.94 11.30
C SER A 495 -44.76 67.86 10.08
N GLU A 496 -45.90 68.22 9.48
CA GLU A 496 -45.94 69.22 8.39
C GLU A 496 -46.02 70.66 8.93
N THR A 497 -45.40 70.93 10.09
CA THR A 497 -45.47 72.26 10.73
C THR A 497 -44.52 73.23 10.02
N PRO A 498 -44.99 74.38 9.53
CA PRO A 498 -44.14 75.34 8.83
C PRO A 498 -43.17 76.05 9.79
N LEU A 499 -41.94 76.28 9.32
CA LEU A 499 -40.87 76.95 10.03
C LEU A 499 -40.53 78.28 9.36
N PHE A 500 -40.53 79.36 10.16
CA PHE A 500 -40.20 80.71 9.72
C PHE A 500 -39.06 81.31 10.54
N TYR A 501 -38.38 82.30 9.97
CA TYR A 501 -37.26 82.99 10.63
C TYR A 501 -37.66 84.44 10.90
N LEU A 502 -37.46 84.89 12.14
CA LEU A 502 -37.67 86.28 12.53
C LEU A 502 -36.31 86.99 12.59
N LYS A 503 -36.25 88.17 11.95
CA LYS A 503 -35.14 89.11 12.09
C LYS A 503 -35.40 89.91 13.36
N GLY A 504 -34.85 89.49 14.50
CA GLY A 504 -35.13 90.05 15.83
C GLY A 504 -34.88 91.56 15.98
N LYS A 505 -35.77 92.39 15.44
CA LYS A 505 -35.82 93.85 15.63
C LYS A 505 -36.55 94.16 16.93
N SER A 506 -36.09 95.18 17.66
CA SER A 506 -36.62 95.58 18.97
C SER A 506 -38.00 96.24 18.93
N ASN A 507 -38.58 96.48 17.75
CA ASN A 507 -39.92 97.05 17.58
C ASN A 507 -40.99 95.95 17.44
N ILE A 508 -41.85 95.83 18.46
CA ILE A 508 -42.87 94.78 18.56
C ILE A 508 -43.92 94.87 17.46
N GLU A 509 -44.33 96.08 17.05
CA GLU A 509 -45.34 96.24 16.00
C GLU A 509 -44.83 95.71 14.66
N SER A 510 -43.55 95.93 14.37
CA SER A 510 -42.89 95.38 13.18
C SER A 510 -42.78 93.85 13.22
N THR A 511 -42.54 93.27 14.41
CA THR A 511 -42.52 91.82 14.59
C THR A 511 -43.92 91.23 14.43
N THR A 512 -44.96 91.86 14.99
CA THR A 512 -46.35 91.41 14.83
C THR A 512 -46.76 91.41 13.35
N LEU A 513 -46.35 92.45 12.60
CA LEU A 513 -46.56 92.51 11.16
C LEU A 513 -45.80 91.40 10.42
N GLU A 514 -44.56 91.10 10.81
CA GLU A 514 -43.74 90.03 10.22
C GLU A 514 -44.38 88.65 10.46
N ILE A 515 -44.81 88.37 11.70
CA ILE A 515 -45.53 87.12 12.05
C ILE A 515 -46.84 87.03 11.26
N TYR A 516 -47.62 88.11 11.19
CA TYR A 516 -48.87 88.12 10.42
C TYR A 516 -48.64 87.80 8.94
N LYS A 517 -47.64 88.44 8.30
CA LYS A 517 -47.30 88.18 6.90
C LYS A 517 -46.87 86.74 6.67
N CYS A 518 -46.06 86.16 7.55
CA CYS A 518 -45.65 84.76 7.43
C CYS A 518 -46.82 83.78 7.59
N LEU A 519 -47.85 84.11 8.35
CA LEU A 519 -49.02 83.24 8.57
C LEU A 519 -50.13 83.40 7.51
N THR A 520 -50.07 84.45 6.69
CA THR A 520 -51.08 84.76 5.66
C THR A 520 -50.58 84.57 4.22
N GLN A 521 -49.29 84.28 4.06
CA GLN A 521 -48.69 83.73 2.85
C GLN A 521 -48.82 82.21 2.85
#